data_AF-A0A0N4XRL4-F1
#
_entry.id   AF-A0A0N4XRL4-F1
#
_cell.length_a   1.000
_cell.length_b   1.000
_cell.length_c   1.000
_cell.angle_alpha   90.00
_cell.angle_beta   90.00
_cell.angle_gamma   90.00
#
_symmetry.space_group_name_H-M   'P 1'
#
loop_
_entity.id
_entity.type
_entity.pdbx_description
1 polymer ?
#
loop_
_entity_poly.entity_id
_entity_poly.type
_entity_poly.pdbx_seq_one_letter_code
_entity_poly.pdbx_strand_id
1 'polypeptide(L)'
;MNNPDLFNEPLENNDSLADKIGQVLREAQSATDVSEKLKCLQKAEHLLLKKDISGHLLDNFLDEMLEFTSSDDFHLRCFSANFIEKAW
;
A
#
# COMPACT_ATOMS: atom_id res chain seq x y z
N MET A 1 17.02 32.18 13.12
CA MET A 1 16.13 31.91 11.97
C MET A 1 15.63 30.48 12.12
N ASN A 2 14.42 30.31 12.66
CA ASN A 2 13.71 29.04 12.57
C ASN A 2 12.99 29.06 11.23
N ASN A 3 13.26 28.09 10.36
CA ASN A 3 12.49 27.89 9.12
C ASN A 3 11.23 27.08 9.47
N PRO A 4 10.03 27.65 9.41
CA PRO A 4 8.79 26.92 9.66
C PRO A 4 8.31 26.12 8.42
N ASP A 5 9.05 26.13 7.31
CA ASP A 5 8.60 25.59 6.02
C ASP A 5 8.93 24.10 5.77
N LEU A 6 9.24 23.30 6.80
CA LEU A 6 9.56 21.88 6.61
C LEU A 6 8.34 20.93 6.66
N PHE A 7 7.12 21.45 6.88
CA PHE A 7 5.94 20.62 7.17
C PHE A 7 4.66 20.98 6.39
N ASN A 8 4.78 21.61 5.22
CA ASN A 8 3.64 21.86 4.34
C ASN A 8 3.85 21.17 2.99
N GLU A 9 3.93 19.84 2.97
CA GLU A 9 3.48 19.11 1.79
C GLU A 9 1.94 19.16 1.74
N PRO A 10 1.31 19.35 0.57
CA PRO A 10 -0.14 19.52 0.50
C PRO A 10 -0.83 18.22 0.94
N LEU A 11 -1.58 18.26 2.04
CA LEU A 11 -2.42 17.16 2.53
C LEU A 11 -3.36 16.62 1.43
N GLU A 12 -3.79 17.47 0.48
CA GLU A 12 -4.61 17.06 -0.68
C GLU A 12 -4.01 15.93 -1.51
N ASN A 13 -2.68 15.86 -1.64
CA ASN A 13 -2.04 14.79 -2.40
C ASN A 13 -2.05 13.46 -1.63
N ASN A 14 -1.93 13.51 -0.31
CA ASN A 14 -1.92 12.31 0.54
C ASN A 14 -3.33 11.75 0.73
N ASP A 15 -4.35 12.59 0.90
CA ASP A 15 -5.74 12.13 0.97
C ASP A 15 -6.16 11.47 -0.35
N SER A 16 -5.81 12.07 -1.49
CA SER A 16 -6.07 11.46 -2.81
C SER A 16 -5.29 10.15 -3.02
N LEU A 17 -4.07 10.07 -2.48
CA LEU A 17 -3.26 8.86 -2.54
C LEU A 17 -3.83 7.75 -1.65
N ALA A 18 -4.26 8.09 -0.43
CA ALA A 18 -4.89 7.17 0.52
C ALA A 18 -6.20 6.61 -0.04
N ASP A 19 -7.05 7.45 -0.61
CA ASP A 19 -8.30 7.03 -1.27
C ASP A 19 -8.02 6.01 -2.38
N LYS A 20 -6.99 6.27 -3.19
CA LYS A 20 -6.58 5.41 -4.30
C LYS A 20 -6.01 4.09 -3.80
N ILE A 21 -5.20 4.09 -2.75
CA ILE A 21 -4.67 2.87 -2.13
C ILE A 21 -5.82 2.03 -1.57
N GLY A 22 -6.70 2.66 -0.78
CA GLY A 22 -7.87 1.99 -0.21
C GLY A 22 -8.79 1.41 -1.29
N GLN A 23 -8.98 2.12 -2.41
CA GLN A 23 -9.74 1.59 -3.54
C GLN A 23 -9.08 0.33 -4.13
N VAL A 24 -7.78 0.39 -4.41
CA VAL A 24 -7.04 -0.73 -5.01
C VAL A 24 -7.03 -1.96 -4.09
N LEU A 25 -6.95 -1.76 -2.78
CA LEU A 25 -7.02 -2.85 -1.81
C LEU A 25 -8.40 -3.48 -1.74
N ARG A 26 -9.48 -2.68 -1.77
CA ARG A 26 -10.85 -3.20 -1.88
C ARG A 26 -11.07 -3.98 -3.18
N GLU A 27 -10.49 -3.52 -4.29
CA GLU A 27 -10.49 -4.25 -5.56
C GLU A 27 -9.76 -5.60 -5.42
N ALA A 28 -8.60 -5.64 -4.75
CA ALA A 28 -7.87 -6.88 -4.49
C ALA A 28 -8.68 -7.86 -3.61
N GLN A 29 -9.33 -7.38 -2.56
CA GLN A 29 -10.16 -8.21 -1.68
C GLN A 29 -11.39 -8.77 -2.42
N SER A 30 -11.97 -7.98 -3.32
CA SER A 30 -13.17 -8.37 -4.08
C SER A 30 -12.87 -9.24 -5.30
N ALA A 31 -11.62 -9.26 -5.78
CA ALA A 31 -11.22 -10.09 -6.91
C ALA A 31 -11.30 -11.58 -6.56
N THR A 32 -11.74 -12.40 -7.52
CA THR A 32 -11.77 -13.86 -7.37
C THR A 32 -10.55 -14.53 -8.01
N ASP A 33 -9.95 -13.88 -9.00
CA ASP A 33 -8.76 -14.35 -9.70
C ASP A 33 -7.47 -13.90 -9.01
N VAL A 34 -6.54 -14.84 -8.80
CA VAL A 34 -5.26 -14.58 -8.13
C VAL A 34 -4.39 -13.60 -8.90
N SER A 35 -4.42 -13.62 -10.25
CA SER A 35 -3.66 -12.68 -11.08
C SER A 35 -4.17 -11.25 -10.90
N GLU A 36 -5.49 -11.07 -10.82
CA GLU A 36 -6.10 -9.77 -10.53
C GLU A 36 -5.74 -9.28 -9.13
N LYS A 37 -5.81 -10.14 -8.11
CA LYS A 37 -5.35 -9.82 -6.76
C LYS A 37 -3.92 -9.32 -6.75
N LEU A 38 -3.00 -10.06 -7.38
CA LEU A 38 -1.59 -9.71 -7.45
C LEU A 38 -1.36 -8.37 -8.17
N LYS A 39 -2.08 -8.09 -9.26
CA LYS A 39 -1.99 -6.80 -9.96
C LYS A 39 -2.41 -5.64 -9.06
N CYS A 40 -3.51 -5.79 -8.33
CA CYS A 40 -3.96 -4.77 -7.39
C CYS A 40 -2.94 -4.58 -6.26
N LEU A 41 -2.45 -5.66 -5.67
CA LEU A 41 -1.47 -5.61 -4.59
C LEU A 41 -0.14 -4.98 -5.02
N GLN A 42 0.37 -5.30 -6.21
CA GLN A 42 1.57 -4.66 -6.78
C GLN A 42 1.37 -3.15 -6.99
N LYS A 43 0.16 -2.76 -7.40
CA LYS A 43 -0.20 -1.35 -7.56
C LYS A 43 -0.26 -0.65 -6.19
N ALA A 44 -0.83 -1.29 -5.17
CA ALA A 44 -0.84 -0.78 -3.80
C ALA A 44 0.59 -0.64 -3.24
N GLU A 45 1.44 -1.67 -3.39
CA GLU A 45 2.87 -1.63 -3.01
C GLU A 45 3.58 -0.44 -3.66
N HIS A 46 3.38 -0.21 -4.97
CA HIS A 46 4.02 0.91 -5.64
C HIS A 46 3.57 2.26 -5.07
N LEU A 47 2.29 2.41 -4.75
CA LEU A 47 1.78 3.63 -4.16
C LEU A 47 2.33 3.84 -2.74
N LEU A 48 2.39 2.78 -1.93
CA LEU A 48 2.85 2.82 -0.55
C LEU A 48 4.38 3.02 -0.42
N LEU A 49 5.18 2.30 -1.20
CA LEU A 49 6.64 2.29 -1.02
C LEU A 49 7.40 3.26 -1.94
N LYS A 50 6.75 3.77 -2.99
CA LYS A 50 7.41 4.67 -3.96
C LYS A 50 6.76 6.04 -4.10
N LYS A 51 5.48 6.18 -3.78
CA LYS A 51 4.75 7.45 -3.94
C LYS A 51 4.49 8.15 -2.61
N ASP A 52 4.22 7.41 -1.54
CA ASP A 52 4.18 8.01 -0.20
C ASP A 52 5.61 8.31 0.27
N ILE A 53 5.92 9.59 0.39
CA ILE A 53 7.21 10.11 0.85
C ILE A 53 7.23 10.19 2.39
N SER A 54 6.06 10.31 3.02
CA SER A 54 5.91 10.48 4.46
C SER A 54 6.01 9.17 5.23
N GLY A 55 5.68 8.05 4.59
CA GLY A 55 5.63 6.71 5.19
C GLY A 55 4.39 6.48 6.07
N HIS A 56 3.60 7.50 6.36
CA HIS A 56 2.42 7.37 7.22
C HIS A 56 1.30 6.53 6.59
N LEU A 57 1.21 6.47 5.26
CA LEU A 57 0.22 5.63 4.60
C LEU A 57 0.58 4.16 4.66
N LEU A 58 1.89 3.84 4.71
CA LEU A 58 2.33 2.45 4.91
C LEU A 58 1.78 1.90 6.21
N ASP A 59 1.92 2.62 7.32
CA ASP A 59 1.39 2.21 8.62
C ASP A 59 -0.15 2.07 8.59
N ASN A 60 -0.84 2.99 7.91
CA ASN A 60 -2.31 2.99 7.83
C ASN A 60 -2.90 1.81 7.04
N PHE A 61 -2.15 1.26 6.08
CA PHE A 61 -2.62 0.19 5.19
C PHE A 61 -1.86 -1.13 5.38
N LEU A 62 -1.01 -1.22 6.40
CA LEU A 62 -0.18 -2.38 6.64
C LEU A 62 -1.04 -3.61 6.94
N ASP A 63 -2.06 -3.46 7.78
CA ASP A 63 -2.94 -4.57 8.17
C ASP A 63 -3.68 -5.16 6.96
N GLU A 64 -4.20 -4.31 6.07
CA GLU A 64 -4.85 -4.74 4.83
C GLU A 64 -3.88 -5.45 3.86
N MET A 65 -2.62 -5.01 3.78
CA MET A 65 -1.60 -5.69 2.98
C MET A 65 -1.21 -7.05 3.57
N LEU A 66 -1.19 -7.14 4.92
CA LEU A 66 -0.84 -8.36 5.64
C LEU A 66 -1.95 -9.40 5.66
N GLU A 67 -3.21 -9.04 5.41
CA GLU A 67 -4.32 -9.99 5.27
C GLU A 67 -3.99 -11.12 4.28
N PHE A 68 -3.27 -10.81 3.20
CA PHE A 68 -2.91 -11.75 2.14
C PHE A 68 -1.82 -12.77 2.54
N THR A 69 -1.15 -12.58 3.68
CA THR A 69 -0.19 -13.57 4.24
C THR A 69 -0.88 -14.87 4.64
N SER A 70 -2.18 -14.79 4.98
CA SER A 70 -3.00 -15.93 5.37
C SER A 70 -3.69 -16.59 4.17
N SER A 71 -3.37 -16.20 2.94
CA SER A 71 -3.95 -16.80 1.73
C SER A 71 -3.44 -18.23 1.51
N ASP A 72 -4.32 -19.12 1.05
CA ASP A 72 -3.94 -20.47 0.63
C ASP A 72 -3.05 -20.46 -0.63
N ASP A 73 -3.16 -19.40 -1.45
CA ASP A 73 -2.38 -19.25 -2.67
C ASP A 73 -0.90 -18.95 -2.36
N PHE A 74 -0.02 -19.68 -3.03
CA PHE A 74 1.42 -19.54 -2.84
C PHE A 74 1.96 -18.21 -3.37
N HIS A 75 1.43 -17.70 -4.49
CA HIS A 75 1.90 -16.44 -5.07
C HIS A 75 1.53 -15.24 -4.22
N LEU A 76 0.34 -15.24 -3.62
CA LEU A 76 -0.08 -14.19 -2.68
C LEU A 76 0.79 -14.17 -1.43
N ARG A 77 1.11 -15.34 -0.87
CA ARG A 77 2.04 -15.43 0.26
C ARG A 77 3.45 -14.97 -0.09
N CYS A 78 3.98 -15.36 -1.25
CA CYS A 78 5.27 -14.88 -1.74
C CYS A 78 5.28 -13.37 -1.95
N PHE A 79 4.20 -12.82 -2.51
CA PHE A 79 4.04 -11.38 -2.66
C PHE A 79 4.13 -10.68 -1.30
N SER A 80 3.34 -11.13 -0.32
CA SER A 80 3.31 -10.50 1.01
C SER A 80 4.68 -10.57 1.71
N ALA A 81 5.40 -11.69 1.60
CA ALA A 81 6.75 -11.80 2.15
C ALA A 81 7.72 -10.79 1.50
N ASN A 82 7.71 -10.67 0.17
CA ASN A 82 8.52 -9.70 -0.56
C ASN A 82 8.10 -8.25 -0.28
N PHE A 83 6.82 -7.99 -0.04
CA PHE A 83 6.34 -6.68 0.38
C PHE A 83 6.91 -6.28 1.75
N ILE A 84 6.85 -7.20 2.73
CA ILE A 84 7.41 -6.99 4.08
C ILE A 84 8.92 -6.72 4.00
N GLU A 85 9.66 -7.49 3.20
CA GLU A 85 11.10 -7.27 3.01
C GLU A 85 11.44 -5.87 2.48
N LYS A 86 10.57 -5.28 1.66
CA LYS A 86 10.79 -3.93 1.11
C LYS A 86 10.32 -2.79 2.02
N ALA A 87 9.43 -3.09 2.94
CA ALA A 87 8.87 -2.14 3.89
C ALA A 87 9.79 -1.91 5.11
N TRP A 88 10.82 -2.74 5.28
CA TRP A 88 11.78 -2.76 6.38
C TRP A 88 13.22 -2.58 5.89
#